data_AF-A0A944GY47-F1
#
_entry.id   AF-A0A944GY47-F1
#
_cell.length_a   1.000
_cell.length_b   1.000
_cell.length_c   1.000
_cell.angle_alpha   90.00
_cell.angle_beta   90.00
_cell.angle_gamma   90.00
#
_symmetry.space_group_name_H-M   'P 1'
#
loop_
_entity.id
_entity.type
_entity.pdbx_description
1 polymer ?
#
loop_
_entity_poly.entity_id
_entity_poly.type
_entity_poly.pdbx_seq_one_letter_code
_entity_poly.pdbx_strand_id
1 'polypeptide(L)'
;MQFTEIVVFAIVWGGLMTYFLIPFDNKISIEGTFPKAFMVSLKKQVFHKKAILAFALLLVTLITIWSDFKSAVVYDILHGITRESAADPQEQAIFYMISVMIYAALLYLFLAVRWTVKAVKAAKID
;
A
#
# COMPACT_ATOMS: atom_id res chain seq x y z
N MET A 1 -6.43 -6.42 17.02
CA MET A 1 -5.02 -6.79 16.75
C MET A 1 -4.15 -6.17 17.82
N GLN A 2 -3.19 -6.94 18.33
CA GLN A 2 -2.18 -6.43 19.25
C GLN A 2 -1.24 -5.47 18.48
N PHE A 3 -0.71 -4.43 19.15
CA PHE A 3 0.15 -3.43 18.51
C PHE A 3 1.32 -4.06 17.73
N THR A 4 1.91 -5.12 18.27
CA THR A 4 2.98 -5.88 17.62
C THR A 4 2.56 -6.47 16.27
N GLU A 5 1.35 -7.01 16.17
CA GLU A 5 0.83 -7.58 14.91
C GLU A 5 0.70 -6.51 13.83
N ILE A 6 0.24 -5.31 14.21
CA ILE A 6 0.11 -4.16 13.30
C ILE A 6 1.48 -3.74 12.78
N VAL A 7 2.49 -3.66 13.65
CA VAL A 7 3.86 -3.29 13.27
C VAL A 7 4.47 -4.33 12.34
N VAL A 8 4.35 -5.62 12.67
CA VAL A 8 4.86 -6.72 11.84
C VAL A 8 4.17 -6.72 10.47
N PHE A 9 2.85 -6.57 10.45
CA PHE A 9 2.09 -6.45 9.21
C PHE A 9 2.59 -5.26 8.38
N ALA A 10 2.70 -4.07 8.97
CA ALA A 10 3.12 -2.86 8.27
C ALA A 10 4.51 -3.00 7.63
N ILE A 11 5.45 -3.68 8.31
CA ILE A 11 6.81 -3.92 7.81
C ILE A 11 6.82 -4.96 6.69
N VAL A 12 6.23 -6.14 6.93
CA VAL A 12 6.26 -7.26 5.97
C VAL A 12 5.45 -6.92 4.73
N TRP A 13 4.20 -6.46 4.93
CA TRP A 13 3.31 -6.08 3.84
C TRP A 13 3.85 -4.85 3.11
N GLY A 14 4.32 -3.83 3.84
CA GLY A 14 4.89 -2.62 3.23
C GLY A 14 6.18 -2.90 2.44
N GLY A 15 7.03 -3.79 2.94
CA GLY A 15 8.23 -4.25 2.22
C GLY A 15 7.90 -4.99 0.93
N LEU A 16 6.92 -5.90 0.98
CA LEU A 16 6.46 -6.63 -0.20
C LEU A 16 5.80 -5.70 -1.23
N MET A 17 4.98 -4.76 -0.77
CA MET A 17 4.35 -3.75 -1.62
C MET A 17 5.42 -2.87 -2.31
N THR A 18 6.42 -2.44 -1.54
CA THR A 18 7.58 -1.70 -2.05
C THR A 18 8.35 -2.49 -3.10
N TYR A 19 8.56 -3.79 -2.88
CA TYR A 19 9.25 -4.67 -3.82
C TYR A 19 8.51 -4.78 -5.17
N PHE A 20 7.18 -4.90 -5.14
CA PHE A 20 6.38 -4.92 -6.37
C PHE A 20 6.31 -3.55 -7.06
N LEU A 21 6.37 -2.46 -6.31
CA LEU A 21 6.36 -1.09 -6.85
C LEU A 21 7.69 -0.68 -7.49
N ILE A 22 8.81 -1.35 -7.21
CA ILE A 22 10.11 -1.06 -7.81
C ILE A 22 10.18 -1.63 -9.25
N PRO A 23 10.28 -0.78 -10.29
CA PRO A 23 10.54 -1.25 -11.64
C PRO A 23 11.99 -1.76 -11.75
N PHE A 24 12.19 -2.89 -12.43
CA PHE A 24 13.53 -3.49 -12.61
C PHE A 24 14.45 -2.66 -13.51
N ASP A 25 13.87 -1.79 -14.34
CA ASP A 25 14.62 -1.02 -15.32
C ASP A 25 15.04 0.34 -14.75
N ASN A 26 16.22 0.35 -14.13
CA ASN A 26 16.83 1.51 -13.46
C ASN A 26 17.30 2.61 -14.42
N LYS A 27 17.12 2.46 -15.73
CA LYS A 27 17.42 3.52 -16.69
C LYS A 27 16.36 4.61 -16.59
N ILE A 28 16.69 5.63 -15.79
CA ILE A 28 15.92 6.87 -15.66
C ILE A 28 16.81 7.97 -16.23
N SER A 29 16.86 8.05 -17.56
CA SER A 29 17.38 9.24 -18.23
C SER A 29 16.23 10.24 -18.30
N ILE A 30 16.08 11.04 -17.25
CA ILE A 30 15.11 12.15 -17.27
C ILE A 30 15.90 13.45 -17.32
N GLU A 31 15.95 14.04 -18.50
CA GLU A 31 16.39 15.42 -18.69
C GLU A 31 15.23 16.37 -18.34
N GLY A 32 15.46 17.31 -17.42
CA GLY A 32 14.55 18.43 -17.17
C GLY A 32 14.24 18.75 -15.70
N THR A 33 13.33 19.71 -15.51
CA THR A 33 12.93 20.27 -14.20
C THR A 33 12.18 19.24 -13.33
N PHE A 34 12.37 19.30 -12.00
CA PHE A 34 11.78 18.40 -10.99
C PHE A 34 10.30 17.97 -11.23
N PRO A 35 9.33 18.86 -11.53
CA PRO A 35 7.94 18.46 -11.74
C PRO A 35 7.75 17.55 -12.96
N LYS A 36 8.50 17.75 -14.05
CA LYS A 36 8.46 16.86 -15.21
C LYS A 36 9.02 15.48 -14.85
N ALA A 37 10.11 15.44 -14.08
CA ALA A 37 10.72 14.20 -13.62
C ALA A 37 9.83 13.42 -12.64
N PHE A 38 9.11 14.12 -11.77
CA PHE A 38 8.14 13.53 -10.87
C PHE A 38 6.96 12.89 -11.62
N MET A 39 6.40 13.62 -12.59
CA MET A 39 5.25 13.15 -13.36
C MET A 39 5.59 11.95 -14.26
N VAL A 40 6.81 11.91 -14.82
CA VAL A 40 7.33 10.75 -15.57
C VAL A 40 7.55 9.56 -14.64
N SER A 41 8.12 9.78 -13.46
CA SER A 41 8.34 8.72 -12.46
C SER A 41 7.03 8.11 -11.98
N LEU A 42 6.01 8.93 -11.72
CA LEU A 42 4.65 8.51 -11.39
C LEU A 42 4.09 7.56 -12.46
N LYS A 43 4.07 7.99 -13.74
CA LYS A 43 3.56 7.16 -14.84
C LYS A 43 4.35 5.86 -14.99
N LYS A 44 5.68 5.91 -14.92
CA LYS A 44 6.53 4.71 -15.03
C LYS A 44 6.26 3.71 -13.90
N GLN A 45 5.91 4.19 -12.71
CA GLN A 45 5.59 3.37 -11.53
C GLN A 45 4.14 2.81 -11.53
N VAL A 46 3.24 3.32 -12.38
CA VAL A 46 1.89 2.73 -12.57
C VAL A 46 1.89 1.69 -13.70
N PHE A 47 2.61 1.96 -14.79
CA PHE A 47 2.52 1.16 -16.02
C PHE A 47 3.55 0.02 -16.12
N HIS A 48 4.29 -0.31 -15.07
CA HIS A 48 5.21 -1.44 -15.11
C HIS A 48 4.48 -2.78 -14.86
N LYS A 49 4.98 -3.85 -15.48
CA LYS A 49 4.36 -5.19 -15.40
C LYS A 49 4.19 -5.74 -13.97
N LYS A 50 4.90 -5.20 -12.97
CA LYS A 50 4.73 -5.61 -11.56
C LYS A 50 3.77 -4.73 -10.77
N ALA A 51 3.37 -3.56 -11.28
CA ALA A 51 2.32 -2.75 -10.64
C ALA A 51 1.04 -3.57 -10.49
N ILE A 52 0.79 -4.48 -11.44
CA ILE A 52 -0.35 -5.40 -11.37
C ILE A 52 -0.26 -6.34 -10.17
N LEU A 53 0.95 -6.77 -9.76
CA LEU A 53 1.15 -7.61 -8.58
C LEU A 53 0.95 -6.80 -7.29
N ALA A 54 1.41 -5.54 -7.27
CA ALA A 54 1.13 -4.63 -6.15
C ALA A 54 -0.38 -4.37 -6.01
N PHE A 55 -1.07 -4.14 -7.13
CA PHE A 55 -2.52 -3.95 -7.15
C PHE A 55 -3.28 -5.22 -6.73
N ALA A 56 -2.86 -6.39 -7.22
CA ALA A 56 -3.43 -7.67 -6.81
C ALA A 56 -3.21 -7.92 -5.31
N LEU A 57 -2.03 -7.63 -4.78
CA LEU A 57 -1.73 -7.74 -3.34
C LEU A 57 -2.66 -6.83 -2.52
N LEU A 58 -2.87 -5.58 -2.95
CA LEU A 58 -3.78 -4.66 -2.30
C LEU A 58 -5.23 -5.18 -2.32
N LEU A 59 -5.71 -5.65 -3.48
CA LEU A 59 -7.06 -6.22 -3.60
C LEU A 59 -7.25 -7.44 -2.71
N VAL A 60 -6.32 -8.39 -2.73
CA VAL A 60 -6.36 -9.57 -1.86
C VAL A 60 -6.41 -9.14 -0.40
N THR A 61 -5.59 -8.16 0.00
CA THR A 61 -5.57 -7.64 1.38
C THR A 61 -6.93 -7.07 1.79
N LEU A 62 -7.56 -6.27 0.93
CA LEU A 62 -8.88 -5.69 1.18
C LEU A 62 -9.96 -6.76 1.31
N ILE A 63 -9.93 -7.78 0.45
CA ILE A 63 -10.87 -8.91 0.51
C ILE A 63 -10.66 -9.71 1.81
N THR A 64 -9.42 -9.97 2.20
CA THR A 64 -9.10 -10.67 3.44
C THR A 64 -9.59 -9.92 4.67
N ILE A 65 -9.34 -8.60 4.76
CA ILE A 65 -9.86 -7.77 5.86
C ILE A 65 -11.38 -7.89 5.94
N TRP A 66 -12.08 -7.69 4.82
CA TRP A 66 -13.53 -7.80 4.79
C TRP A 66 -14.04 -9.18 5.23
N SER A 67 -13.40 -10.25 4.73
CA SER A 67 -13.75 -11.62 5.06
C SER A 67 -13.53 -11.95 6.54
N ASP A 68 -12.44 -11.48 7.13
CA ASP A 68 -12.12 -11.70 8.55
C ASP A 68 -13.18 -11.07 9.46
N PHE A 69 -13.54 -9.81 9.21
CA PHE A 69 -14.58 -9.14 10.00
C PHE A 69 -15.95 -9.79 9.82
N LYS A 70 -16.30 -10.21 8.60
CA LYS A 70 -17.55 -10.97 8.37
C LYS A 70 -17.56 -12.30 9.12
N SER A 71 -16.43 -13.02 9.11
CA SER A 71 -16.28 -14.29 9.82
C SER A 71 -16.39 -14.10 11.34
N ALA A 72 -15.78 -13.04 11.88
CA ALA A 72 -15.89 -12.69 13.29
C ALA A 72 -17.34 -12.43 13.73
N VAL A 73 -18.12 -11.70 12.92
CA VAL A 73 -19.55 -11.47 13.19
C VAL A 73 -20.33 -12.79 13.22
N VAL A 74 -20.11 -13.66 12.23
CA VAL A 74 -20.78 -14.97 12.17
C VAL A 74 -20.40 -15.83 13.38
N TYR A 75 -19.13 -15.81 13.77
CA TYR A 75 -18.63 -16.53 14.95
C TYR A 75 -19.33 -16.07 16.23
N ASP A 76 -19.42 -14.75 16.45
CA ASP A 76 -20.06 -14.18 17.64
C ASP A 76 -21.55 -14.57 17.72
N ILE A 77 -22.27 -14.55 16.59
CA ILE A 77 -23.67 -14.97 16.50
C ILE A 77 -23.81 -16.44 16.89
N LEU A 78 -22.95 -17.32 16.35
CA LEU A 78 -23.00 -18.76 16.62
C LEU A 78 -22.68 -19.11 18.08
N HIS A 79 -21.88 -18.28 18.77
CA HIS A 79 -21.46 -18.52 20.16
C HIS A 79 -22.26 -17.68 21.17
N GLY A 80 -23.27 -16.92 20.73
CA GLY A 80 -24.10 -16.09 21.59
C GLY A 80 -23.34 -14.94 22.27
N ILE A 81 -22.25 -14.48 21.66
CA ILE A 81 -21.44 -13.38 22.19
C ILE A 81 -22.10 -12.06 21.80
N THR A 82 -22.76 -11.39 22.75
CA THR A 82 -23.30 -10.04 22.55
C THR A 82 -22.23 -8.98 22.79
N ARG A 83 -21.78 -8.33 21.72
CA ARG A 83 -20.89 -7.16 21.80
C ARG A 83 -21.71 -5.90 22.10
N GLU A 84 -22.02 -5.65 23.37
CA GLU A 84 -22.84 -4.50 23.78
C GLU A 84 -22.11 -3.13 23.73
N SER A 85 -20.79 -3.10 23.48
CA SER A 85 -19.99 -1.87 23.63
C SER A 85 -18.87 -1.68 22.58
N ALA A 86 -18.75 -2.58 21.60
CA ALA A 86 -17.76 -2.42 20.53
C ALA A 86 -18.40 -1.77 19.30
N ALA A 87 -17.71 -0.82 18.66
CA ALA A 87 -18.11 -0.26 17.36
C ALA A 87 -18.44 -1.39 16.38
N ASP A 88 -19.44 -1.18 15.51
CA ASP A 88 -19.92 -2.19 14.56
C ASP A 88 -18.71 -2.81 13.82
N PRO A 89 -18.56 -4.16 13.84
CA PRO A 89 -17.49 -4.84 13.12
C PRO A 89 -17.36 -4.42 11.65
N GLN A 90 -18.46 -4.02 10.99
CA GLN A 90 -18.40 -3.47 9.64
C GLN A 90 -17.72 -2.10 9.58
N GLU A 91 -18.01 -1.21 10.51
CA GLU A 91 -17.33 0.09 10.60
C GLU A 91 -15.83 -0.10 10.84
N GLN A 92 -15.46 -1.02 11.73
CA GLN A 92 -14.06 -1.35 11.97
C GLN A 92 -13.37 -1.86 10.70
N ALA A 93 -14.01 -2.78 9.95
CA ALA A 93 -13.49 -3.26 8.68
C ALA A 93 -13.22 -2.11 7.70
N ILE A 94 -14.16 -1.18 7.57
CA ILE A 94 -14.02 0.00 6.70
C ILE A 94 -12.82 0.86 7.15
N PHE A 95 -12.67 1.12 8.46
CA PHE A 95 -11.54 1.87 8.97
C PHE A 95 -10.20 1.21 8.66
N TYR A 96 -10.08 -0.12 8.80
CA TYR A 96 -8.86 -0.85 8.44
C TYR A 96 -8.59 -0.79 6.93
N MET A 97 -9.62 -0.98 6.10
CA MET A 97 -9.48 -0.90 4.64
C MET A 97 -8.99 0.49 4.20
N ILE A 98 -9.59 1.57 4.73
CA ILE A 98 -9.18 2.94 4.44
C ILE A 98 -7.74 3.18 4.90
N SER A 99 -7.39 2.72 6.09
CA SER A 99 -6.03 2.88 6.64
C SER A 99 -4.98 2.19 5.76
N VAL A 100 -5.26 0.98 5.28
CA VAL A 100 -4.37 0.25 4.36
C VAL A 100 -4.25 0.95 3.02
N MET A 101 -5.36 1.49 2.47
CA MET A 101 -5.31 2.28 1.24
C MET A 101 -4.45 3.55 1.38
N ILE A 102 -4.60 4.27 2.49
CA ILE A 102 -3.78 5.46 2.78
C ILE A 102 -2.31 5.05 2.89
N TYR A 103 -2.00 3.97 3.61
CA TYR A 103 -0.63 3.48 3.76
C TYR A 103 -0.01 3.09 2.40
N ALA A 104 -0.77 2.40 1.54
CA ALA A 104 -0.34 2.06 0.19
C ALA A 104 -0.04 3.31 -0.66
N ALA A 105 -0.91 4.33 -0.58
CA ALA A 105 -0.72 5.60 -1.28
C ALA A 105 0.53 6.36 -0.79
N LEU A 106 0.78 6.36 0.53
CA LEU A 106 1.97 6.96 1.11
C LEU A 106 3.25 6.25 0.65
N LEU A 107 3.27 4.92 0.64
CA LEU A 107 4.40 4.15 0.10
C LEU A 107 4.63 4.51 -1.37
N TYR A 108 3.57 4.54 -2.17
CA TYR A 108 3.65 4.87 -3.58
C TYR A 108 4.26 6.27 -3.82
N LEU A 109 3.79 7.30 -3.08
CA LEU A 109 4.33 8.66 -3.14
C LEU A 109 5.79 8.72 -2.68
N PHE A 110 6.12 8.04 -1.58
CA PHE A 110 7.48 7.99 -1.05
C PHE A 110 8.47 7.40 -2.07
N LEU A 111 8.07 6.32 -2.76
CA LEU A 111 8.87 5.78 -3.87
C LEU A 111 8.99 6.80 -5.01
N ALA A 112 7.91 7.42 -5.48
CA ALA A 112 7.98 8.38 -6.58
C ALA A 112 8.92 9.56 -6.27
N VAL A 113 8.89 10.08 -5.04
CA VAL A 113 9.82 11.11 -4.57
C VAL A 113 11.26 10.61 -4.58
N ARG A 114 11.52 9.42 -4.02
CA ARG A 114 12.87 8.83 -3.98
C ARG A 114 13.47 8.68 -5.38
N TRP A 115 12.66 8.27 -6.35
CA TRP A 115 13.09 8.08 -7.75
C TRP A 115 13.37 9.42 -8.42
N THR A 116 12.50 10.42 -8.19
CA THR A 116 12.70 11.78 -8.70
C THR A 116 13.98 12.41 -8.16
N VAL A 117 14.24 12.29 -6.85
CA VAL A 117 15.48 12.79 -6.22
C VAL A 117 16.72 12.11 -6.81
N LYS A 118 16.66 10.79 -7.05
CA LYS A 118 17.76 10.08 -7.71
C LYS A 118 17.99 10.56 -9.13
N ALA A 119 16.92 10.73 -9.92
CA ALA A 119 17.01 11.19 -11.31
C ALA A 119 17.60 12.61 -11.41
N VAL A 120 17.13 13.54 -10.58
CA VAL A 120 17.63 14.92 -10.56
C VAL A 120 19.09 15.00 -10.10
N LYS A 121 19.51 14.16 -9.15
CA LYS A 121 20.93 14.08 -8.75
C LYS A 121 21.82 13.56 -9.87
N ALA A 122 21.37 12.56 -10.63
CA ALA A 122 22.12 12.03 -11.76
C ALA A 122 22.30 13.08 -12.87
N ALA A 123 21.23 13.82 -13.21
CA ALA A 123 21.24 14.87 -14.23
C ALA A 123 22.06 16.13 -13.88
N LYS A 124 22.59 16.24 -12.65
CA LYS A 124 23.43 17.38 -12.21
C LYS A 124 24.92 17.06 -12.22
N ILE A 125 25.29 15.81 -12.51
CA ILE A 125 26.67 15.29 -12.50
C ILE A 125 27.24 15.18 -13.93
N ASP A 126 26.38 15.18 -14.96
CA ASP A 126 26.73 15.35 -16.38
C ASP A 126 26.74 16.84 -16.78
#